data_AF-A0A538DWT3-F1
#
_entry.id   AF-A0A538DWT3-F1
#
_cell.length_a   1.000
_cell.length_b   1.000
_cell.length_c   1.000
_cell.angle_alpha   90.00
_cell.angle_beta   90.00
_cell.angle_gamma   90.00
#
_symmetry.space_group_name_H-M   'P 1'
#
loop_
_entity.id
_entity.type
_entity.pdbx_description
1 polymer ?
#
loop_
_entity_poly.entity_id
_entity_poly.type
_entity_poly.pdbx_seq_one_letter_code
_entity_poly.pdbx_strand_id
1 'polypeptide(L)'
;MMLRPVRLGGVWRHGLVAVALLATAFAGVRVFRPTDTLDLAHGRYPAPAPATDRFYGELLAAPLIVDDRIRVYAAANRVWADGPVDAKMTTSAYWAFRRWPAVLVGVVVAGDRVVSRWSDGEVVAQRPDTGAVLWRASVGARTRVYEGRRTGAKTVYDPPDLATATAPDGRPVVVATGVDEVTGLDADSGAVRWRHRTSGEQRRAYLAGPARRRHARRLRRWAVTVHGRGRGRARLDDRAGRDADRRRRADRSR
;
A
#
# COMPACT_ATOMS: atom_id res chain seq x y z
N MET A 1 37.82 19.16 -70.84
CA MET A 1 36.50 19.43 -70.23
C MET A 1 36.18 18.26 -69.29
N MET A 2 36.51 18.40 -67.99
CA MET A 2 36.35 17.32 -66.99
C MET A 2 35.09 17.58 -66.15
N LEU A 3 34.13 16.65 -66.22
CA LEU A 3 32.93 16.63 -65.36
C LEU A 3 33.30 16.02 -64.00
N ARG A 4 33.09 16.78 -62.92
CA ARG A 4 33.18 16.28 -61.54
C ARG A 4 31.90 15.50 -61.19
N PRO A 5 32.00 14.27 -60.65
CA PRO A 5 30.83 13.55 -60.16
C PRO A 5 30.39 14.11 -58.80
N VAL A 6 29.12 14.51 -58.72
CA VAL A 6 28.45 14.87 -57.46
C VAL A 6 28.15 13.59 -56.69
N ARG A 7 28.77 13.42 -55.51
CA ARG A 7 28.51 12.31 -54.60
C ARG A 7 27.16 12.49 -53.89
N LEU A 8 26.09 11.89 -54.43
CA LEU A 8 24.75 11.78 -53.83
C LEU A 8 24.64 10.66 -52.76
N GLY A 9 25.67 10.47 -51.90
CA GLY A 9 25.74 9.31 -50.99
C GLY A 9 25.42 9.56 -49.51
N GLY A 10 25.33 10.81 -49.07
CA GLY A 10 25.26 11.16 -47.63
C GLY A 10 23.86 11.09 -47.02
N VAL A 11 22.87 11.66 -47.71
CA VAL A 11 21.53 11.92 -47.13
C VAL A 11 20.78 10.63 -46.79
N TRP A 12 20.95 9.58 -47.60
CA TRP A 12 20.30 8.28 -47.41
C TRP A 12 20.82 7.51 -46.20
N ARG A 13 22.12 7.58 -45.91
CA ARG A 13 22.72 6.91 -44.74
C ARG A 13 22.30 7.59 -43.43
N HIS A 14 22.23 8.92 -43.42
CA HIS A 14 21.79 9.65 -42.23
C HIS A 14 20.30 9.42 -41.93
N GLY A 15 19.45 9.31 -42.96
CA GLY A 15 18.05 8.94 -42.78
C GLY A 15 17.85 7.54 -42.18
N LEU A 16 18.58 6.54 -42.69
CA LEU A 16 18.52 5.16 -42.18
C LEU A 16 19.00 5.04 -40.72
N VAL A 17 20.09 5.73 -40.37
CA VAL A 17 20.60 5.76 -38.98
C VAL A 17 19.60 6.44 -38.04
N ALA A 18 19.01 7.56 -38.45
CA ALA A 18 18.00 8.25 -37.65
C ALA A 18 16.74 7.38 -37.42
N VAL A 19 16.26 6.71 -38.46
CA VAL A 19 15.12 5.78 -38.36
C VAL A 19 15.45 4.60 -37.44
N ALA A 20 16.65 4.01 -37.55
CA ALA A 20 17.07 2.91 -36.69
C ALA A 20 17.19 3.34 -35.21
N LEU A 21 17.73 4.53 -34.94
CA LEU A 21 17.81 5.07 -33.57
C LEU A 21 16.42 5.36 -32.99
N LEU A 22 15.52 5.95 -33.78
CA LEU A 22 14.14 6.19 -33.35
C LEU A 22 13.38 4.88 -33.10
N ALA A 23 13.55 3.86 -33.95
CA ALA A 23 12.94 2.55 -33.77
C ALA A 23 13.47 1.86 -32.50
N THR A 24 14.78 1.96 -32.23
CA THR A 24 15.40 1.40 -31.02
C THR A 24 14.95 2.13 -29.76
N ALA A 25 14.87 3.46 -29.79
CA ALA A 25 14.35 4.26 -28.69
C ALA A 25 12.87 3.96 -28.42
N PHE A 26 12.06 3.84 -29.47
CA PHE A 26 10.65 3.49 -29.37
C PHE A 26 10.44 2.06 -28.83
N ALA A 27 11.24 1.09 -29.30
CA ALA A 27 11.26 -0.27 -28.79
C ALA A 27 11.66 -0.29 -27.30
N GLY A 28 12.71 0.44 -26.91
CA GLY A 28 13.10 0.60 -25.51
C GLY A 28 11.95 1.16 -24.66
N VAL A 29 11.33 2.26 -25.09
CA VAL A 29 10.17 2.86 -24.38
C VAL A 29 9.00 1.88 -24.27
N ARG A 30 8.71 1.09 -25.30
CA ARG A 30 7.60 0.11 -25.27
C ARG A 30 7.90 -1.10 -24.40
N VAL A 31 9.14 -1.57 -24.36
CA VAL A 31 9.56 -2.71 -23.52
C VAL A 31 9.59 -2.32 -22.04
N PHE A 32 9.90 -1.06 -21.71
CA PHE A 32 9.91 -0.56 -20.33
C PHE A 32 8.59 0.06 -19.86
N ARG A 33 7.55 0.13 -20.71
CA ARG A 33 6.22 0.53 -20.26
C ARG A 33 5.65 -0.56 -19.34
N PRO A 34 5.16 -0.21 -18.15
CA PRO A 34 4.54 -1.18 -17.26
C PRO A 34 3.46 -1.99 -17.98
N THR A 35 3.69 -3.29 -18.09
CA THR A 35 2.68 -4.26 -18.49
C THR A 35 2.02 -4.78 -17.25
N ASP A 36 0.70 -4.87 -17.30
CA ASP A 36 -0.11 -5.35 -16.21
C ASP A 36 -0.63 -6.75 -16.53
N THR A 37 -0.66 -7.61 -15.53
CA THR A 37 -1.34 -8.91 -15.59
C THR A 37 -2.36 -8.95 -14.48
N LEU A 38 -3.59 -9.34 -14.82
CA LEU A 38 -4.70 -9.41 -13.88
C LEU A 38 -5.32 -10.81 -13.96
N ASP A 39 -5.12 -11.57 -12.90
CA ASP A 39 -5.78 -12.86 -12.68
C ASP A 39 -7.02 -12.57 -11.80
N LEU A 40 -8.20 -12.58 -12.42
CA LEU A 40 -9.47 -12.34 -11.72
C LEU A 40 -9.89 -13.56 -10.91
N ALA A 41 -10.72 -13.31 -9.90
CA ALA A 41 -11.33 -14.41 -9.15
C ALA A 41 -12.28 -15.24 -10.02
N HIS A 42 -12.13 -16.57 -9.93
CA HIS A 42 -12.98 -17.54 -10.64
C HIS A 42 -14.02 -18.22 -9.74
N GLY A 43 -14.00 -17.94 -8.43
CA GLY A 43 -14.88 -18.55 -7.43
C GLY A 43 -15.72 -17.53 -6.67
N ARG A 44 -16.70 -18.02 -5.91
CA ARG A 44 -17.51 -17.17 -5.03
C ARG A 44 -16.63 -16.46 -4.00
N TYR A 45 -16.99 -15.22 -3.69
CA TYR A 45 -16.32 -14.48 -2.63
C TYR A 45 -16.44 -15.24 -1.29
N PRO A 46 -15.33 -15.54 -0.58
CA PRO A 46 -15.38 -16.32 0.65
C PRO A 46 -16.36 -15.76 1.68
N ALA A 47 -16.97 -16.64 2.46
CA ALA A 47 -17.81 -16.23 3.59
C ALA A 47 -16.97 -15.52 4.65
N PRO A 48 -17.53 -14.56 5.41
CA PRO A 48 -16.80 -13.90 6.47
C PRO A 48 -16.58 -14.88 7.62
N ALA A 49 -15.39 -14.88 8.19
CA ALA A 49 -15.05 -15.66 9.37
C ALA A 49 -14.95 -14.72 10.58
N PRO A 50 -15.52 -15.08 11.74
CA PRO A 50 -15.46 -14.24 12.92
C PRO A 50 -14.00 -14.12 13.42
N ALA A 51 -13.62 -12.91 13.83
CA ALA A 51 -12.37 -12.70 14.54
C ALA A 51 -12.41 -13.45 15.88
N THR A 52 -11.44 -14.34 16.12
CA THR A 52 -11.28 -15.02 17.40
C THR A 52 -9.89 -14.74 17.97
N ASP A 53 -9.72 -15.03 19.26
CA ASP A 53 -8.43 -15.02 19.95
C ASP A 53 -7.58 -16.27 19.67
N ARG A 54 -8.08 -17.17 18.80
CA ARG A 54 -7.42 -18.42 18.46
C ARG A 54 -6.23 -18.18 17.52
N PHE A 55 -5.14 -18.89 17.79
CA PHE A 55 -4.07 -19.04 16.83
C PHE A 55 -4.51 -19.92 15.65
N TYR A 56 -4.51 -19.37 14.43
CA TYR A 56 -4.91 -20.08 13.21
C TYR A 56 -3.73 -20.74 12.49
N GLY A 57 -2.52 -20.18 12.60
CA GLY A 57 -1.33 -20.66 11.93
C GLY A 57 -0.26 -19.58 11.78
N GLU A 58 0.88 -19.95 11.21
CA GLU A 58 1.96 -19.03 10.88
C GLU A 58 1.95 -18.73 9.38
N LEU A 59 1.90 -17.45 9.04
CA LEU A 59 1.89 -16.99 7.65
C LEU A 59 3.28 -16.53 7.23
N LEU A 60 3.71 -16.97 6.05
CA LEU A 60 5.00 -16.60 5.47
C LEU A 60 5.04 -15.15 4.98
N ALA A 61 3.86 -14.55 4.76
CA ALA A 61 3.69 -13.18 4.34
C ALA A 61 2.71 -12.45 5.26
N ALA A 62 2.89 -11.15 5.40
CA ALA A 62 2.03 -10.30 6.20
C ALA A 62 0.72 -10.00 5.45
N PRO A 63 -0.44 -10.42 5.98
CA PRO A 63 -1.71 -10.14 5.36
C PRO A 63 -2.30 -8.79 5.77
N LEU A 64 -3.00 -8.15 4.86
CA LEU A 64 -4.04 -7.16 5.13
C LEU A 64 -5.39 -7.90 5.11
N ILE A 65 -6.13 -7.87 6.22
CA ILE A 65 -7.43 -8.52 6.30
C ILE A 65 -8.49 -7.62 5.68
N VAL A 66 -9.32 -8.18 4.78
CA VAL A 66 -10.38 -7.44 4.09
C VAL A 66 -11.72 -8.14 4.29
N ASP A 67 -12.70 -7.37 4.76
CA ASP A 67 -14.10 -7.78 5.03
C ASP A 67 -14.25 -9.03 5.90
N ASP A 68 -13.24 -9.35 6.71
CA ASP A 68 -13.15 -10.60 7.48
C ASP A 68 -13.26 -11.87 6.60
N ARG A 69 -12.90 -11.77 5.31
CA ARG A 69 -13.11 -12.83 4.30
C ARG A 69 -11.83 -13.30 3.65
N ILE A 70 -10.99 -12.35 3.26
CA ILE A 70 -9.77 -12.61 2.50
C ILE A 70 -8.57 -11.97 3.16
N ARG A 71 -7.40 -12.46 2.77
CA ARG A 71 -6.11 -11.87 3.13
C ARG A 71 -5.48 -11.34 1.86
N VAL A 72 -5.02 -10.10 1.90
CA VAL A 72 -4.31 -9.45 0.80
C VAL A 72 -2.84 -9.33 1.15
N TYR A 73 -1.96 -9.67 0.23
CA TYR A 73 -0.53 -9.70 0.43
C TYR A 73 0.19 -8.85 -0.60
N ALA A 74 1.40 -8.43 -0.23
CA ALA A 74 2.32 -7.71 -1.08
C ALA A 74 3.55 -8.55 -1.45
N ALA A 75 3.96 -8.44 -2.71
CA ALA A 75 5.25 -8.87 -3.23
C ALA A 75 5.80 -7.78 -4.17
N ALA A 76 7.07 -7.88 -4.57
CA ALA A 76 7.80 -6.81 -5.26
C ALA A 76 7.04 -6.17 -6.42
N ASN A 77 6.36 -6.96 -7.24
CA ASN A 77 5.66 -6.51 -8.42
C ASN A 77 4.21 -7.02 -8.45
N ARG A 78 3.66 -7.38 -7.29
CA ARG A 78 2.38 -8.08 -7.19
C ARG A 78 1.64 -7.75 -5.91
N VAL A 79 0.36 -7.45 -6.05
CA VAL A 79 -0.63 -7.54 -4.98
C VAL A 79 -1.55 -8.73 -5.29
N TRP A 80 -1.86 -9.54 -4.30
CA TRP A 80 -2.70 -10.72 -4.50
C TRP A 80 -3.48 -11.04 -3.24
N ALA A 81 -4.61 -11.70 -3.39
CA ALA A 81 -5.40 -12.18 -2.27
C ALA A 81 -5.47 -13.69 -2.24
N ASP A 82 -5.69 -14.23 -1.05
CA ASP A 82 -6.15 -15.60 -0.85
C ASP A 82 -7.31 -15.63 0.14
N GLY A 83 -7.87 -16.83 0.31
CA GLY A 83 -8.94 -17.05 1.26
C GLY A 83 -9.20 -18.53 1.51
N PRO A 84 -10.05 -18.85 2.51
CA PRO A 84 -10.67 -17.90 3.45
C PRO A 84 -9.66 -17.30 4.45
N VAL A 85 -10.05 -16.23 5.15
CA VAL A 85 -9.17 -15.49 6.06
C VAL A 85 -8.58 -16.35 7.19
N ASP A 86 -9.35 -17.36 7.62
CA ASP A 86 -9.04 -18.28 8.71
C ASP A 86 -8.30 -19.55 8.24
N ALA A 87 -7.91 -19.61 6.96
CA ALA A 87 -7.09 -20.70 6.44
C ALA A 87 -5.76 -20.77 7.19
N LYS A 88 -5.38 -21.97 7.65
CA LYS A 88 -4.16 -22.18 8.48
C LYS A 88 -2.86 -21.81 7.77
N MET A 89 -2.87 -21.82 6.44
CA MET A 89 -1.73 -21.54 5.59
C MET A 89 -2.17 -20.65 4.44
N THR A 90 -1.19 -20.06 3.76
CA THR A 90 -1.39 -19.40 2.47
C THR A 90 -1.94 -20.40 1.45
N THR A 91 -3.00 -20.01 0.76
CA THR A 91 -3.63 -20.81 -0.31
C THR A 91 -3.28 -20.26 -1.69
N SER A 92 -3.70 -20.96 -2.74
CA SER A 92 -3.60 -20.42 -4.11
C SER A 92 -4.29 -19.07 -4.20
N ALA A 93 -3.74 -18.17 -5.02
CA ALA A 93 -4.29 -16.83 -5.16
C ALA A 93 -5.76 -16.89 -5.61
N TYR A 94 -6.62 -16.23 -4.83
CA TYR A 94 -8.01 -16.00 -5.19
C TYR A 94 -8.11 -14.99 -6.34
N TRP A 95 -7.31 -13.93 -6.30
CA TRP A 95 -7.02 -13.05 -7.43
C TRP A 95 -5.60 -12.50 -7.30
N ALA A 96 -5.01 -12.05 -8.40
CA ALA A 96 -3.69 -11.43 -8.40
C ALA A 96 -3.59 -10.31 -9.43
N PHE A 97 -2.92 -9.24 -9.06
CA PHE A 97 -2.56 -8.15 -9.95
C PHE A 97 -1.07 -7.90 -9.91
N ARG A 98 -0.45 -7.92 -11.09
CA ARG A 98 0.98 -7.77 -11.27
C ARG A 98 1.24 -6.64 -12.22
N ARG A 99 2.32 -5.90 -11.97
CA ARG A 99 2.80 -4.84 -12.86
C ARG A 99 4.31 -4.98 -13.00
N TRP A 100 4.84 -4.92 -14.21
CA TRP A 100 6.28 -4.96 -14.45
C TRP A 100 6.64 -3.97 -15.55
N PRO A 101 7.66 -3.11 -15.39
CA PRO A 101 8.68 -3.12 -14.33
C PRO A 101 8.31 -2.34 -13.05
N ALA A 102 7.06 -1.88 -12.92
CA ALA A 102 6.62 -1.13 -11.74
C ALA A 102 6.70 -1.98 -10.46
N VAL A 103 7.17 -1.38 -9.38
CA VAL A 103 7.34 -2.03 -8.08
C VAL A 103 6.24 -1.58 -7.13
N LEU A 104 5.68 -2.50 -6.36
CA LEU A 104 4.67 -2.22 -5.36
C LEU A 104 5.30 -1.47 -4.17
N VAL A 105 4.74 -0.31 -3.85
CA VAL A 105 5.22 0.58 -2.80
C VAL A 105 4.41 0.40 -1.52
N GLY A 106 3.08 0.34 -1.62
CA GLY A 106 2.18 0.22 -0.48
C GLY A 106 0.83 -0.40 -0.86
N VAL A 107 0.17 -1.04 0.10
CA VAL A 107 -1.21 -1.54 -0.02
C VAL A 107 -2.01 -1.12 1.21
N VAL A 108 -3.22 -0.59 1.01
CA VAL A 108 -4.16 -0.20 2.07
C VAL A 108 -5.59 -0.63 1.73
N VAL A 109 -6.47 -0.65 2.73
CA VAL A 109 -7.93 -0.70 2.53
C VAL A 109 -8.51 0.69 2.72
N ALA A 110 -9.23 1.20 1.73
CA ALA A 110 -9.96 2.46 1.79
C ALA A 110 -11.43 2.23 1.45
N GLY A 111 -12.31 2.32 2.45
CA GLY A 111 -13.69 1.86 2.29
C GLY A 111 -13.74 0.35 2.05
N ASP A 112 -14.37 -0.08 0.95
CA ASP A 112 -14.50 -1.46 0.49
C ASP A 112 -13.50 -1.80 -0.64
N ARG A 113 -12.38 -1.07 -0.74
CA ARG A 113 -11.41 -1.21 -1.84
C ARG A 113 -10.03 -1.53 -1.32
N VAL A 114 -9.36 -2.43 -2.05
CA VAL A 114 -7.91 -2.63 -1.92
C VAL A 114 -7.22 -1.62 -2.83
N VAL A 115 -6.38 -0.78 -2.25
CA VAL A 115 -5.68 0.26 -3.00
C VAL A 115 -4.18 0.00 -2.94
N SER A 116 -3.55 -0.06 -4.11
CA SER A 116 -2.12 -0.31 -4.28
C SER A 116 -1.44 0.91 -4.90
N ARG A 117 -0.28 1.29 -4.34
CA ARG A 117 0.59 2.33 -4.90
C ARG A 117 1.82 1.70 -5.53
N TRP A 118 2.21 2.21 -6.69
CA TRP A 118 3.31 1.71 -7.48
C TRP A 118 4.41 2.76 -7.68
N SER A 119 5.64 2.28 -7.95
CA SER A 119 6.84 3.12 -8.06
C SER A 119 6.83 4.08 -9.25
N ASP A 120 6.02 3.78 -10.26
CA ASP A 120 5.78 4.63 -11.43
C ASP A 120 4.77 5.76 -11.16
N GLY A 121 4.25 5.86 -9.94
CA GLY A 121 3.29 6.90 -9.53
C GLY A 121 1.84 6.50 -9.72
N GLU A 122 1.54 5.30 -10.23
CA GLU A 122 0.17 4.83 -10.33
C GLU A 122 -0.38 4.41 -8.96
N VAL A 123 -1.64 4.76 -8.73
CA VAL A 123 -2.47 4.27 -7.64
C VAL A 123 -3.64 3.52 -8.27
N VAL A 124 -3.80 2.25 -7.89
CA VAL A 124 -4.81 1.36 -8.47
C VAL A 124 -5.72 0.86 -7.37
N ALA A 125 -7.02 1.08 -7.51
CA ALA A 125 -8.03 0.49 -6.64
C ALA A 125 -8.65 -0.74 -7.28
N GLN A 126 -8.84 -1.77 -6.46
CA GLN A 126 -9.39 -3.05 -6.87
C GLN A 126 -10.53 -3.45 -5.96
N ARG A 127 -11.52 -4.16 -6.52
CA ARG A 127 -12.55 -4.82 -5.72
C ARG A 127 -11.95 -6.01 -4.97
N PRO A 128 -12.22 -6.17 -3.66
CA PRO A 128 -11.77 -7.32 -2.89
C PRO A 128 -12.35 -8.64 -3.40
N ASP A 129 -13.59 -8.63 -3.89
CA ASP A 129 -14.33 -9.82 -4.30
C ASP A 129 -13.85 -10.46 -5.60
N THR A 130 -13.24 -9.69 -6.48
CA THR A 130 -12.92 -10.13 -7.84
C THR A 130 -11.48 -9.82 -8.24
N GLY A 131 -10.82 -8.89 -7.56
CA GLY A 131 -9.55 -8.29 -7.97
C GLY A 131 -9.70 -7.30 -9.13
N ALA A 132 -10.92 -7.06 -9.63
CA ALA A 132 -11.17 -6.17 -10.76
C ALA A 132 -10.74 -4.74 -10.43
N VAL A 133 -10.04 -4.08 -11.37
CA VAL A 133 -9.63 -2.69 -11.24
C VAL A 133 -10.86 -1.80 -11.35
N LEU A 134 -11.11 -0.97 -10.33
CA LEU A 134 -12.20 0.00 -10.29
C LEU A 134 -11.78 1.34 -10.89
N TRP A 135 -10.60 1.82 -10.52
CA TRP A 135 -10.04 3.06 -11.02
C TRP A 135 -8.52 3.07 -10.93
N ARG A 136 -7.93 4.00 -11.67
CA ARG A 136 -6.50 4.32 -11.64
C ARG A 136 -6.31 5.82 -11.53
N ALA A 137 -5.29 6.23 -10.81
CA ALA A 137 -4.90 7.63 -10.70
C ALA A 137 -3.37 7.75 -10.72
N SER A 138 -2.86 8.71 -11.48
CA SER A 138 -1.43 9.02 -11.49
C SER A 138 -1.14 10.13 -10.47
N VAL A 139 -0.19 9.86 -9.58
CA VAL A 139 0.39 10.83 -8.64
C VAL A 139 1.90 10.90 -8.88
N GLY A 140 2.56 11.95 -8.38
CA GLY A 140 4.01 12.10 -8.56
C GLY A 140 4.79 10.82 -8.19
N ALA A 141 5.57 10.30 -9.15
CA ALA A 141 6.35 9.08 -8.98
C ALA A 141 7.59 9.33 -8.12
N ARG A 142 7.91 8.42 -7.20
CA ARG A 142 9.17 8.44 -6.45
C ARG A 142 9.95 7.19 -6.80
N THR A 143 11.24 7.33 -7.10
CA THR A 143 12.11 6.17 -7.27
C THR A 143 12.15 5.39 -5.96
N ARG A 144 11.52 4.22 -5.98
CA ARG A 144 11.40 3.31 -4.84
C ARG A 144 11.80 1.91 -5.27
N VAL A 145 12.49 1.23 -4.38
CA VAL A 145 12.70 -0.22 -4.45
C VAL A 145 11.69 -0.90 -3.54
N TYR A 146 11.47 -2.20 -3.74
CA TYR A 146 10.55 -2.94 -2.89
C TYR A 146 11.10 -3.05 -1.47
N GLU A 147 10.44 -2.42 -0.51
CA GLU A 147 10.90 -2.40 0.89
C GLU A 147 10.29 -3.52 1.74
N GLY A 148 9.34 -4.29 1.19
CA GLY A 148 8.64 -5.37 1.89
C GLY A 148 9.47 -6.61 2.20
N ARG A 149 10.68 -6.75 1.65
CA ARG A 149 11.55 -7.95 1.80
C ARG A 149 10.77 -9.24 1.50
N ARG A 150 11.08 -10.35 2.19
CA ARG A 150 10.45 -11.67 1.94
C ARG A 150 8.98 -11.74 2.37
N THR A 151 8.55 -10.91 3.33
CA THR A 151 7.23 -11.05 3.97
C THR A 151 6.19 -10.04 3.47
N GLY A 152 6.61 -8.94 2.84
CA GLY A 152 5.73 -7.84 2.46
C GLY A 152 5.25 -6.97 3.63
N ALA A 153 5.69 -7.24 4.86
CA ALA A 153 5.18 -6.58 6.06
C ALA A 153 5.27 -5.05 6.02
N LYS A 154 6.40 -4.50 5.53
CA LYS A 154 6.54 -3.04 5.43
C LYS A 154 5.57 -2.43 4.41
N THR A 155 5.31 -3.13 3.31
CA THR A 155 4.41 -2.67 2.24
C THR A 155 2.93 -2.73 2.66
N VAL A 156 2.60 -3.48 3.71
CA VAL A 156 1.22 -3.67 4.18
C VAL A 156 0.94 -2.95 5.51
N TYR A 157 1.82 -3.08 6.50
CA TYR A 157 1.60 -2.55 7.85
C TYR A 157 2.16 -1.14 8.08
N ASP A 158 3.15 -0.73 7.28
CA ASP A 158 3.73 0.61 7.32
C ASP A 158 4.03 1.11 5.88
N PRO A 159 3.01 1.14 5.01
CA PRO A 159 3.22 1.40 3.59
C PRO A 159 3.82 2.80 3.37
N PRO A 160 5.02 2.91 2.77
CA PRO A 160 5.57 4.20 2.42
C PRO A 160 4.68 4.88 1.38
N ASP A 161 4.57 6.21 1.48
CA ASP A 161 3.93 7.07 0.47
C ASP A 161 2.44 6.77 0.18
N LEU A 162 1.79 5.96 1.02
CA LEU A 162 0.38 5.59 0.92
C LEU A 162 -0.23 5.49 2.32
N ALA A 163 -1.34 6.18 2.55
CA ALA A 163 -2.11 6.11 3.78
C ALA A 163 -3.60 6.29 3.45
N THR A 164 -4.45 6.10 4.46
CA THR A 164 -5.88 6.44 4.37
C THR A 164 -6.24 7.53 5.36
N ALA A 165 -7.27 8.27 5.02
CA ALA A 165 -7.88 9.29 5.87
C ALA A 165 -9.40 9.28 5.68
N THR A 166 -10.09 9.99 6.56
CA THR A 166 -11.52 10.26 6.43
C THR A 166 -11.70 11.75 6.20
N ALA A 167 -12.40 12.12 5.15
CA ALA A 167 -12.75 13.51 4.91
C ALA A 167 -13.79 14.03 5.94
N PRO A 168 -13.97 15.35 6.10
CA PRO A 168 -14.95 15.91 7.03
C PRO A 168 -16.39 15.44 6.79
N ASP A 169 -16.71 15.04 5.55
CA ASP A 169 -18.00 14.48 5.15
C ASP A 169 -18.11 12.97 5.39
N GLY A 170 -17.16 12.36 6.09
CA GLY A 170 -17.13 10.94 6.41
C GLY A 170 -16.62 10.03 5.29
N ARG A 171 -16.35 10.57 4.09
CA ARG A 171 -15.94 9.74 2.95
C ARG A 171 -14.47 9.31 3.06
N PRO A 172 -14.12 8.06 2.69
CA PRO A 172 -12.75 7.60 2.69
C PRO A 172 -11.90 8.33 1.63
N VAL A 173 -10.67 8.65 2.02
CA VAL A 173 -9.66 9.30 1.17
C VAL A 173 -8.39 8.46 1.17
N VAL A 174 -7.84 8.23 -0.01
CA VAL A 174 -6.49 7.67 -0.18
C VAL A 174 -5.51 8.83 -0.21
N VAL A 175 -4.51 8.81 0.66
CA VAL A 175 -3.46 9.83 0.72
C VAL A 175 -2.18 9.25 0.11
N ALA A 176 -1.68 9.89 -0.93
CA ALA A 176 -0.56 9.42 -1.72
C ALA A 176 0.54 10.49 -1.79
N THR A 177 1.74 10.18 -1.30
CA THR A 177 2.90 11.10 -1.27
C THR A 177 3.81 10.96 -2.50
N GLY A 178 3.87 11.97 -3.35
CA GLY A 178 4.83 12.11 -4.45
C GLY A 178 6.17 12.74 -4.04
N VAL A 179 6.97 13.17 -5.02
CA VAL A 179 8.31 13.75 -4.77
C VAL A 179 8.23 15.05 -3.99
N ASP A 180 7.32 15.92 -4.40
CA ASP A 180 7.16 17.29 -3.95
C ASP A 180 5.68 17.61 -3.64
N GLU A 181 4.82 16.60 -3.62
CA GLU A 181 3.39 16.75 -3.37
C GLU A 181 2.83 15.64 -2.50
N VAL A 182 1.78 15.94 -1.77
CA VAL A 182 0.87 14.96 -1.17
C VAL A 182 -0.48 15.16 -1.84
N THR A 183 -1.07 14.08 -2.34
CA THR A 183 -2.36 14.09 -3.03
C THR A 183 -3.38 13.30 -2.22
N GLY A 184 -4.55 13.89 -1.99
CA GLY A 184 -5.73 13.20 -1.49
C GLY A 184 -6.65 12.80 -2.64
N LEU A 185 -6.87 11.50 -2.79
CA LEU A 185 -7.76 10.93 -3.79
C LEU A 185 -9.05 10.47 -3.10
N ASP A 186 -10.17 10.77 -3.73
CA ASP A 186 -11.45 10.14 -3.42
C ASP A 186 -11.31 8.61 -3.55
N ALA A 187 -11.59 7.87 -2.48
CA ALA A 187 -11.40 6.41 -2.53
C ALA A 187 -12.39 5.74 -3.49
N ASP A 188 -13.54 6.35 -3.77
CA ASP A 188 -14.56 5.73 -4.62
C ASP A 188 -14.24 5.78 -6.11
N SER A 189 -13.71 6.92 -6.56
CA SER A 189 -13.51 7.26 -7.97
C SER A 189 -12.04 7.45 -8.37
N GLY A 190 -11.14 7.59 -7.40
CA GLY A 190 -9.75 7.99 -7.65
C GLY A 190 -9.60 9.48 -8.01
N ALA A 191 -10.68 10.26 -7.98
CA ALA A 191 -10.63 11.69 -8.30
C ALA A 191 -9.79 12.46 -7.28
N VAL A 192 -8.96 13.37 -7.77
CA VAL A 192 -8.17 14.25 -6.90
C VAL A 192 -9.11 15.18 -6.14
N ARG A 193 -9.10 15.09 -4.81
CA ARG A 193 -9.83 16.02 -3.93
C ARG A 193 -8.97 17.21 -3.56
N TRP A 194 -7.68 16.99 -3.33
CA TRP A 194 -6.72 18.04 -2.99
C TRP A 194 -5.30 17.64 -3.33
N ARG A 195 -4.44 18.65 -3.51
CA ARG A 195 -3.00 18.52 -3.61
C ARG A 195 -2.33 19.53 -2.71
N HIS A 196 -1.27 19.11 -2.03
CA HIS A 196 -0.45 19.99 -1.22
C HIS A 196 1.01 19.82 -1.61
N ARG A 197 1.65 20.92 -2.04
CA ARG A 197 3.09 20.90 -2.34
C ARG A 197 3.86 20.83 -1.03
N THR A 198 4.78 19.89 -0.90
CA THR A 198 5.68 19.79 0.25
C THR A 198 6.96 20.57 -0.03
N SER A 199 7.32 21.49 0.87
CA SER A 199 8.60 22.20 0.79
C SER A 199 9.75 21.28 1.23
N GLY A 200 10.99 21.61 0.83
CA GLY A 200 12.17 20.80 1.13
C GLY A 200 12.42 20.53 2.63
N GLU A 201 11.92 21.37 3.54
CA GLU A 201 11.99 21.15 4.99
C GLU A 201 10.98 20.12 5.50
N GLN A 202 9.74 20.12 4.96
CA GLN A 202 8.73 19.11 5.29
C GLN A 202 9.17 17.72 4.83
N ARG A 203 9.93 17.65 3.73
CA ARG A 203 10.56 16.42 3.21
C ARG A 203 11.51 15.76 4.21
N ARG A 204 12.29 16.55 4.98
CA ARG A 204 13.18 16.01 6.04
C ARG A 204 12.40 15.49 7.24
N ALA A 205 11.31 16.15 7.62
CA ALA A 205 10.48 15.73 8.76
C ALA A 205 9.71 14.42 8.49
N TYR A 206 9.25 14.19 7.24
CA TYR A 206 8.54 12.97 6.85
C TYR A 206 9.47 11.75 6.72
N LEU A 207 10.72 11.96 6.27
CA LEU A 207 11.73 10.89 6.14
C LEU A 207 12.38 10.49 7.47
N ALA A 208 12.33 11.35 8.50
CA ALA A 208 12.99 11.10 9.78
C ALA A 208 12.23 10.14 10.72
N GLY A 209 10.93 9.89 10.50
CA GLY A 209 10.10 9.13 11.43
C GLY A 209 10.07 9.73 12.86
N PRO A 210 9.33 9.15 13.82
CA PRO A 210 9.27 9.69 15.19
C PRO A 210 10.57 9.53 15.99
N ALA A 211 11.62 8.93 15.43
CA ALA A 211 12.89 8.69 16.12
C ALA A 211 13.91 9.81 15.85
N ARG A 212 13.72 10.96 16.51
CA ARG A 212 14.75 11.89 17.04
C ARG A 212 14.17 13.29 17.22
N ARG A 213 13.42 13.48 18.32
CA ARG A 213 13.15 14.83 18.85
C ARG A 213 14.18 15.15 19.93
N ARG A 214 15.22 15.90 19.57
CA ARG A 214 15.84 16.87 20.48
C ARG A 214 15.98 18.19 19.73
N HIS A 215 15.36 19.22 20.31
CA HIS A 215 15.37 20.64 19.94
C HIS A 215 14.70 21.09 18.63
N ALA A 216 13.46 21.56 18.75
CA ALA A 216 13.08 22.94 18.40
C ALA A 216 11.66 23.23 18.93
N ARG A 217 11.57 24.25 19.80
CA ARG A 217 10.32 24.79 20.35
C ARG A 217 9.64 25.69 19.31
N ARG A 218 8.30 25.77 19.45
CA ARG A 218 7.32 26.57 18.70
C ARG A 218 7.09 26.10 17.27
N LEU A 219 5.92 25.50 17.04
CA LEU A 219 4.94 25.94 16.04
C LEU A 219 3.59 25.25 16.30
N ARG A 220 2.54 25.92 15.83
CA ARG A 220 1.14 25.81 16.26
C ARG A 220 0.52 24.45 15.93
N ARG A 221 -0.41 24.07 16.81
CA ARG A 221 -1.13 22.80 16.91
C ARG A 221 -2.09 22.62 15.72
N TRP A 222 -1.74 21.76 14.76
CA TRP A 222 -2.72 21.07 13.91
C TRP A 222 -2.77 19.62 14.38
N ALA A 223 -3.85 19.26 15.06
CA ALA A 223 -4.09 17.89 15.50
C ALA A 223 -4.69 17.10 14.33
N VAL A 224 -3.88 16.26 13.70
CA VAL A 224 -4.39 15.11 12.96
C VAL A 224 -4.73 14.06 14.00
N THR A 225 -6.02 13.92 14.29
CA THR A 225 -6.51 12.88 15.20
C THR A 225 -6.51 11.56 14.45
N VAL A 226 -5.46 10.76 14.63
CA VAL A 226 -5.50 9.34 14.32
C VAL A 226 -6.36 8.69 15.41
N HIS A 227 -7.63 8.43 15.11
CA HIS A 227 -8.47 7.61 15.99
C HIS A 227 -8.04 6.15 15.89
N GLY A 228 -7.04 5.79 16.69
CA GLY A 228 -6.87 4.41 17.15
C GLY A 228 -8.04 4.06 18.06
N ARG A 229 -9.00 3.30 17.55
CA ARG A 229 -10.11 2.79 18.36
C ARG A 229 -9.60 1.64 19.24
N GLY A 230 -9.36 1.98 20.51
CA GLY A 230 -9.82 1.19 21.65
C GLY A 230 -9.11 -0.14 21.94
N ARG A 231 -8.06 -0.07 22.76
CA ARG A 231 -7.73 -1.15 23.72
C ARG A 231 -8.91 -1.37 24.66
N GLY A 232 -9.32 -2.62 24.83
CA GLY A 232 -10.09 -3.06 25.99
C GLY A 232 -9.33 -2.73 27.26
N ARG A 233 -9.95 -1.95 28.14
CA ARG A 233 -9.52 -1.82 29.53
C ARG A 233 -9.96 -3.09 30.26
N ALA A 234 -9.02 -3.99 30.52
CA ALA A 234 -9.16 -4.92 31.63
C ALA A 234 -9.20 -4.08 32.91
N ARG A 235 -10.39 -3.98 33.52
CA ARG A 235 -10.49 -3.67 34.94
C ARG A 235 -9.93 -4.88 35.68
N LEU A 236 -8.78 -4.69 36.31
CA LEU A 236 -8.41 -5.44 37.50
C LEU A 236 -9.43 -5.06 38.58
N ASP A 237 -10.50 -5.84 38.72
CA ASP A 237 -11.31 -5.83 39.92
C ASP A 237 -10.54 -6.61 40.99
N ASP A 238 -9.81 -5.84 41.79
CA ASP A 238 -9.13 -6.24 43.01
C ASP A 238 -10.18 -6.47 44.12
N ARG A 239 -10.98 -7.54 43.98
CA ARG A 239 -11.92 -8.05 45.01
C ARG A 239 -12.02 -9.58 44.94
N ALA A 240 -10.90 -10.26 45.09
CA ALA A 240 -10.86 -11.69 45.40
C ALA A 240 -9.58 -12.01 46.20
N GLY A 241 -9.44 -11.39 47.37
CA GLY A 241 -8.26 -11.59 48.23
C GLY A 241 -8.43 -11.19 49.69
N ARG A 242 -9.65 -10.85 50.13
CA ARG A 242 -9.92 -10.39 51.51
C ARG A 242 -11.04 -11.11 52.27
N ASP A 243 -11.44 -12.29 51.79
CA ASP A 243 -12.39 -13.17 52.50
C ASP A 243 -11.86 -14.57 52.86
N ALA A 244 -10.63 -14.91 52.48
CA ALA A 244 -10.01 -16.19 52.85
C ALA A 244 -9.28 -16.17 54.20
N ASP A 245 -9.00 -14.98 54.77
CA ASP A 245 -8.21 -14.86 56.01
C ASP A 245 -9.07 -14.56 57.26
N ARG A 246 -10.38 -14.29 57.09
CA ARG A 246 -11.33 -14.13 58.22
C ARG A 246 -12.01 -15.43 58.66
N ARG A 247 -11.92 -16.51 57.89
CA ARG A 247 -12.47 -17.83 58.27
C ARG A 247 -11.47 -18.79 58.91
N ARG A 248 -10.17 -18.42 59.02
CA ARG A 248 -9.15 -19.22 59.74
C ARG A 248 -8.84 -18.73 61.17
N ARG A 249 -9.47 -17.64 61.64
CA ARG A 249 -9.32 -17.13 63.02
C ARG A 249 -10.52 -17.40 63.95
N ALA A 250 -11.58 -18.04 63.46
CA ALA A 250 -12.74 -18.42 64.30
C ALA A 250 -12.73 -19.90 64.75
N ASP A 251 -11.70 -20.67 64.39
CA ASP A 251 -11.58 -22.12 64.71
C ASP A 251 -10.33 -22.45 65.55
N ARG A 252 -9.82 -21.47 66.32
CA ARG A 252 -8.73 -21.65 67.30
C ARG A 252 -9.05 -21.05 68.67
N SER A 253 -10.33 -20.91 68.98
CA SER A 253 -10.78 -20.53 70.32
C SER A 253 -12.03 -21.32 70.68
N ARG A 254 -11.86 -22.64 70.78
CA ARG A 254 -12.60 -23.57 71.64
C ARG A 254 -11.86 -24.89 71.69
#